data_AF-A0A7S1HPI8-F1
#
_entry.id   AF-A0A7S1HPI8-F1
#
_cell.length_a   1.000
_cell.length_b   1.000
_cell.length_c   1.000
_cell.angle_alpha   90.00
_cell.angle_beta   90.00
_cell.angle_gamma   90.00
#
_symmetry.space_group_name_H-M   'P 1'
#
loop_
_entity.id
_entity.type
_entity.pdbx_description
1 polymer ?
#
loop_
_entity_poly.entity_id
_entity_poly.type
_entity_poly.pdbx_seq_one_letter_code
_entity_poly.pdbx_strand_id
1 'polypeptide(L)'
;LHLRDGQVLGDVVPHAASHYSRAIVMPNLTPPVTTASLAAEYEARIAEQIPSGSAFKPLMTLYLTDDTPPEEVHRAKAQGVLAFKLYPAGATTNSSSGVTDIRKCFATLRAMEETGTILLVHGEVVDPAIDIFDRERVFIETILPIILDNFP
;
A
#
# COMPACT_ATOMS: atom_id res chain seq x y z
N LEU A 1 0.17 7.50 5.10
CA LEU A 1 -0.69 7.84 6.26
C LEU A 1 -1.66 6.70 6.51
N HIS A 2 -1.85 6.29 7.76
CA HIS A 2 -2.86 5.29 8.13
C HIS A 2 -4.06 6.01 8.74
N LEU A 3 -5.17 6.07 8.00
CA LEU A 3 -6.41 6.70 8.46
C LEU A 3 -7.34 5.73 9.19
N ARG A 4 -7.03 4.42 9.19
CA ARG A 4 -7.85 3.36 9.80
C ARG A 4 -9.27 3.35 9.20
N ASP A 5 -10.27 2.86 9.93
CA ASP A 5 -11.65 2.83 9.46
C ASP A 5 -12.62 2.98 10.65
N GLY A 6 -13.92 3.12 10.37
CA GLY A 6 -14.97 3.23 11.38
C GLY A 6 -14.83 4.50 12.23
N GLN A 7 -15.05 4.39 13.54
CA GLN A 7 -14.99 5.55 14.46
C GLN A 7 -13.64 6.27 14.41
N VAL A 8 -12.54 5.51 14.35
CA VAL A 8 -11.18 6.08 14.31
C VAL A 8 -10.98 6.93 13.06
N LEU A 9 -11.62 6.57 11.93
CA LEU A 9 -11.54 7.36 10.69
C LEU A 9 -12.08 8.77 10.90
N GLY A 10 -13.23 8.89 11.56
CA GLY A 10 -13.86 10.18 11.89
C GLY A 10 -13.02 11.05 12.83
N ASP A 11 -12.23 10.42 13.70
CA ASP A 11 -11.31 11.16 14.57
C ASP A 11 -10.08 11.66 13.79
N VAL A 12 -9.47 10.83 12.94
CA VAL A 12 -8.15 11.13 12.36
C VAL A 12 -8.20 11.89 11.03
N VAL A 13 -9.25 11.77 10.23
CA VAL A 13 -9.36 12.49 8.94
C VAL A 13 -9.38 14.01 9.14
N PRO A 14 -10.17 14.58 10.07
CA PRO A 14 -10.14 16.03 10.32
C PRO A 14 -8.76 16.54 10.73
N HIS A 15 -8.03 15.77 11.55
CA HIS A 15 -6.65 16.11 11.93
C HIS A 15 -5.69 16.06 10.74
N ALA A 16 -5.81 15.07 9.86
CA ALA A 16 -4.99 15.03 8.64
C ALA A 16 -5.31 16.24 7.73
N ALA A 17 -6.59 16.54 7.58
CA ALA A 17 -7.09 17.61 6.71
C ALA A 17 -6.74 19.03 7.20
N SER A 18 -6.47 19.22 8.50
CA SER A 18 -6.04 20.52 9.05
C SER A 18 -4.56 20.84 8.78
N HIS A 19 -3.74 19.85 8.45
CA HIS A 19 -2.29 20.01 8.29
C HIS A 19 -1.79 19.74 6.88
N TYR A 20 -2.50 18.91 6.11
CA TYR A 20 -2.05 18.46 4.80
C TYR A 20 -3.13 18.72 3.75
N SER A 21 -2.71 19.08 2.54
CA SER A 21 -3.63 19.15 1.39
C SER A 21 -3.78 17.80 0.68
N ARG A 22 -2.81 16.91 0.82
CA ARG A 22 -2.82 15.57 0.22
C ARG A 22 -2.15 14.56 1.14
N ALA A 23 -2.61 13.31 1.12
CA ALA A 23 -1.93 12.23 1.82
C ALA A 23 -2.04 10.91 1.03
N ILE A 24 -0.92 10.20 0.91
CA ILE A 24 -0.92 8.81 0.45
C ILE A 24 -1.52 7.93 1.56
N VAL A 25 -2.67 7.33 1.29
CA VAL A 25 -3.43 6.53 2.25
C VAL A 25 -3.00 5.07 2.13
N MET A 26 -2.50 4.51 3.23
CA MET A 26 -2.01 3.13 3.27
C MET A 26 -3.18 2.13 3.33
N PRO A 27 -3.04 0.92 2.73
CA PRO A 27 -4.17 0.04 2.43
C PRO A 27 -4.34 -1.13 3.42
N ASN A 28 -3.57 -1.18 4.52
CA ASN A 28 -3.54 -2.28 5.48
C ASN A 28 -4.67 -2.23 6.52
N LEU A 29 -5.91 -2.08 6.04
CA LEU A 29 -7.13 -2.29 6.82
C LEU A 29 -7.35 -3.79 7.12
N THR A 30 -8.41 -4.12 7.84
CA THR A 30 -8.85 -5.49 8.10
C THR A 30 -10.30 -5.65 7.63
N PRO A 31 -10.56 -6.28 6.46
CA PRO A 31 -9.59 -6.82 5.49
C PRO A 31 -8.79 -5.73 4.74
N PRO A 32 -7.63 -6.06 4.14
CA PRO A 32 -6.82 -5.10 3.39
C PRO A 32 -7.51 -4.63 2.10
N VAL A 33 -7.16 -3.43 1.65
CA VAL A 33 -7.68 -2.84 0.42
C VAL A 33 -6.88 -3.38 -0.77
N THR A 34 -7.34 -4.46 -1.39
CA THR A 34 -6.60 -5.19 -2.45
C THR A 34 -7.12 -4.94 -3.87
N THR A 35 -8.28 -4.31 -4.02
CA THR A 35 -8.89 -4.05 -5.34
C THR A 35 -9.27 -2.58 -5.51
N ALA A 36 -9.36 -2.13 -6.75
CA ALA A 36 -9.78 -0.79 -7.11
C ALA A 36 -11.18 -0.45 -6.58
N SER A 37 -12.09 -1.43 -6.54
CA SER A 37 -13.42 -1.25 -5.93
C SER A 37 -13.31 -0.95 -4.44
N LEU A 38 -12.53 -1.74 -3.70
CA LEU A 38 -12.32 -1.52 -2.27
C LEU A 38 -11.65 -0.17 -2.01
N ALA A 39 -10.75 0.28 -2.88
CA ALA A 39 -10.14 1.60 -2.77
C ALA A 39 -11.15 2.73 -2.97
N ALA A 40 -12.03 2.63 -3.98
CA ALA A 40 -13.10 3.61 -4.22
C ALA A 40 -14.10 3.67 -3.05
N GLU A 41 -14.49 2.50 -2.51
CA GLU A 41 -15.35 2.42 -1.33
C GLU A 41 -14.70 3.06 -0.10
N TYR A 42 -13.40 2.85 0.10
CA TYR A 42 -12.67 3.46 1.21
C TYR A 42 -12.47 4.96 1.02
N GLU A 43 -12.18 5.41 -0.20
CA GLU A 43 -12.10 6.84 -0.52
C GLU A 43 -13.42 7.56 -0.24
N ALA A 44 -14.56 6.94 -0.58
CA ALA A 44 -15.87 7.47 -0.26
C ALA A 44 -16.07 7.64 1.26
N ARG A 45 -15.71 6.62 2.06
CA ARG A 45 -15.76 6.73 3.54
C ARG A 45 -14.84 7.81 4.08
N ILE A 46 -13.64 7.99 3.52
CA ILE A 46 -12.74 9.08 3.90
C ILE A 46 -13.37 10.42 3.58
N ALA A 47 -13.95 10.58 2.40
CA ALA A 47 -14.55 11.83 1.94
C ALA A 47 -15.69 12.31 2.85
N GLU A 48 -16.48 11.39 3.40
CA GLU A 48 -17.53 11.70 4.39
C GLU A 48 -16.99 12.29 5.70
N GLN A 49 -15.72 12.03 6.04
CA GLN A 49 -15.07 12.55 7.25
C GLN A 49 -14.25 13.82 7.00
N ILE A 50 -14.16 14.30 5.75
CA ILE A 50 -13.42 15.53 5.42
C ILE A 50 -14.23 16.76 5.87
N PRO A 51 -13.68 17.65 6.71
CA PRO A 51 -14.37 18.86 7.13
C PRO A 51 -14.79 19.74 5.95
N SER A 52 -15.98 20.32 6.04
CA SER A 52 -16.49 21.25 5.02
C SER A 52 -15.52 22.41 4.78
N GLY A 53 -15.25 22.71 3.51
CA GLY A 53 -14.27 23.73 3.10
C GLY A 53 -12.81 23.27 3.09
N SER A 54 -12.50 22.05 3.51
CA SER A 54 -11.14 21.50 3.36
C SER A 54 -10.84 21.11 1.92
N ALA A 55 -9.61 21.40 1.47
CA ALA A 55 -9.07 20.97 0.19
C ALA A 55 -8.28 19.64 0.27
N PHE A 56 -8.42 18.90 1.38
CA PHE A 56 -7.72 17.64 1.59
C PHE A 56 -8.12 16.60 0.53
N LYS A 57 -7.12 16.00 -0.11
CA LYS A 57 -7.30 14.94 -1.10
C LYS A 57 -6.56 13.66 -0.68
N PRO A 58 -7.27 12.57 -0.36
CA PRO A 58 -6.63 11.27 -0.18
C PRO A 58 -6.07 10.77 -1.53
N LEU A 59 -4.89 10.16 -1.48
CA LEU A 59 -4.27 9.49 -2.62
C LEU A 59 -4.24 8.00 -2.30
N MET A 60 -5.16 7.25 -2.91
CA MET A 60 -5.40 5.86 -2.56
C MET A 60 -4.27 4.95 -3.05
N THR A 61 -4.05 3.87 -2.30
CA THR A 61 -3.11 2.81 -2.67
C THR A 61 -3.76 1.44 -2.51
N LEU A 62 -3.22 0.43 -3.16
CA LEU A 62 -3.64 -0.97 -2.98
C LEU A 62 -2.60 -1.77 -2.21
N TYR A 63 -3.07 -2.72 -1.43
CA TYR A 63 -2.24 -3.67 -0.70
C TYR A 63 -1.79 -4.76 -1.68
N LEU A 64 -0.47 -4.90 -1.90
CA LEU A 64 0.08 -5.95 -2.75
C LEU A 64 0.08 -7.29 -2.02
N THR A 65 -0.44 -8.32 -2.67
CA THR A 65 -0.51 -9.70 -2.20
C THR A 65 0.13 -10.66 -3.21
N ASP A 66 0.42 -11.89 -2.78
CA ASP A 66 0.86 -12.98 -3.66
C ASP A 66 -0.10 -13.20 -4.85
N ASP A 67 -1.40 -13.04 -4.60
CA ASP A 67 -2.48 -13.33 -5.56
C ASP A 67 -3.01 -12.07 -6.27
N THR A 68 -2.37 -10.90 -6.08
CA THR A 68 -2.79 -9.68 -6.77
C THR A 68 -2.59 -9.89 -8.26
N PRO A 69 -3.64 -9.88 -9.09
CA PRO A 69 -3.50 -10.24 -10.48
C PRO A 69 -3.06 -9.01 -11.30
N PRO A 70 -2.29 -9.17 -12.39
CA PRO A 70 -1.71 -8.06 -13.14
C PRO A 70 -2.77 -7.11 -13.72
N GLU A 71 -3.94 -7.62 -14.09
CA GLU A 71 -5.02 -6.80 -14.61
C GLU A 71 -5.63 -5.85 -13.56
N GLU A 72 -5.40 -6.11 -12.27
CA GLU A 72 -5.78 -5.20 -11.19
C GLU A 72 -5.01 -3.88 -11.28
N VAL A 73 -3.77 -3.88 -11.77
CA VAL A 73 -2.96 -2.66 -11.96
C VAL A 73 -3.65 -1.72 -12.94
N HIS A 74 -4.17 -2.24 -14.05
CA HIS A 74 -4.90 -1.44 -15.03
C HIS A 74 -6.22 -0.91 -14.48
N ARG A 75 -6.97 -1.74 -13.73
CA ARG A 75 -8.21 -1.31 -13.05
C ARG A 75 -7.93 -0.21 -12.03
N ALA A 76 -6.92 -0.39 -11.20
CA ALA A 76 -6.48 0.56 -10.18
C ALA A 76 -6.09 1.90 -10.80
N LYS A 77 -5.26 1.88 -11.85
CA LYS A 77 -4.85 3.09 -12.58
C LYS A 77 -6.03 3.83 -13.21
N ALA A 78 -6.97 3.10 -13.81
CA ALA A 78 -8.19 3.69 -14.38
C ALA A 78 -9.08 4.36 -13.32
N GLN A 79 -9.07 3.84 -12.09
CA GLN A 79 -9.77 4.43 -10.93
C GLN A 79 -8.96 5.52 -10.21
N GLY A 80 -7.76 5.86 -10.69
CA GLY A 80 -6.93 6.90 -10.08
C GLY A 80 -6.18 6.48 -8.81
N VAL A 81 -6.07 5.17 -8.54
CA VAL A 81 -5.17 4.65 -7.50
C VAL A 81 -3.73 5.01 -7.88
N LEU A 82 -3.00 5.57 -6.92
CA LEU A 82 -1.66 6.09 -7.16
C LEU A 82 -0.57 4.99 -7.16
N ALA A 83 -0.70 4.02 -6.26
CA ALA A 83 0.39 3.09 -5.97
C ALA A 83 -0.09 1.75 -5.38
N PHE A 84 0.79 0.75 -5.41
CA PHE A 84 0.66 -0.47 -4.63
C PHE A 84 1.67 -0.44 -3.48
N LYS A 85 1.27 -0.92 -2.31
CA LYS A 85 2.11 -1.01 -1.11
C LYS A 85 2.47 -2.47 -0.83
N LEU A 86 3.75 -2.76 -0.88
CA LEU A 86 4.36 -4.02 -0.49
C LEU A 86 4.57 -4.05 1.03
N TYR A 87 4.02 -5.08 1.67
CA TYR A 87 4.34 -5.50 3.03
C TYR A 87 4.81 -6.96 2.98
N PRO A 88 6.03 -7.29 3.42
CA PRO A 88 6.44 -8.67 3.63
C PRO A 88 5.51 -9.33 4.66
N ALA A 89 5.09 -10.57 4.38
CA ALA A 89 4.11 -11.27 5.20
C ALA A 89 4.58 -11.37 6.67
N GLY A 90 3.81 -10.83 7.61
CA GLY A 90 4.13 -10.85 9.04
C GLY A 90 5.13 -9.79 9.52
N ALA A 91 5.57 -8.85 8.67
CA ALA A 91 6.53 -7.82 9.06
C ALA A 91 5.96 -6.76 10.01
N THR A 92 4.66 -6.47 9.89
CA THR A 92 4.03 -5.37 10.62
C THR A 92 2.53 -5.58 10.85
N THR A 93 1.84 -4.60 11.45
CA THR A 93 0.40 -4.65 11.75
C THR A 93 -0.42 -4.92 10.48
N ASN A 94 -1.33 -5.91 10.57
CA ASN A 94 -2.21 -6.37 9.49
C ASN A 94 -1.46 -6.87 8.22
N SER A 95 -0.23 -7.36 8.37
CA SER A 95 0.57 -7.84 7.24
C SER A 95 0.48 -9.34 6.97
N SER A 96 -0.43 -10.08 7.63
CA SER A 96 -0.55 -11.54 7.44
C SER A 96 -0.92 -11.94 6.01
N SER A 97 -1.64 -11.08 5.28
CA SER A 97 -1.96 -11.24 3.85
C SER A 97 -0.89 -10.63 2.93
N GLY A 98 0.28 -10.28 3.48
CA GLY A 98 1.43 -9.74 2.78
C GLY A 98 2.04 -10.69 1.76
N VAL A 99 3.06 -10.18 1.07
CA VAL A 99 3.81 -10.95 0.08
C VAL A 99 4.75 -11.91 0.79
N THR A 100 4.64 -13.20 0.47
CA THR A 100 5.51 -14.24 1.03
C THR A 100 6.79 -14.39 0.24
N ASP A 101 6.73 -14.12 -1.07
CA ASP A 101 7.85 -14.15 -1.99
C ASP A 101 7.61 -13.15 -3.11
N ILE A 102 8.51 -12.18 -3.26
CA ILE A 102 8.38 -11.11 -4.27
C ILE A 102 8.28 -11.65 -5.70
N ARG A 103 8.82 -12.84 -5.97
CA ARG A 103 8.77 -13.51 -7.27
C ARG A 103 7.35 -13.88 -7.69
N LYS A 104 6.45 -14.11 -6.74
CA LYS A 104 5.03 -14.36 -7.03
C LYS A 104 4.33 -13.12 -7.60
N CYS A 105 4.81 -11.93 -7.24
CA CYS A 105 4.26 -10.67 -7.73
C CYS A 105 4.84 -10.23 -9.08
N PHE A 106 5.75 -10.99 -9.71
CA PHE A 106 6.46 -10.55 -10.91
C PHE A 106 5.55 -10.16 -12.08
N ALA A 107 4.46 -10.89 -12.30
CA ALA A 107 3.49 -10.53 -13.34
C ALA A 107 2.86 -9.16 -13.06
N THR A 108 2.52 -8.90 -11.80
CA THR A 108 1.91 -7.66 -11.33
C THR A 108 2.90 -6.50 -11.33
N LEU A 109 4.14 -6.73 -10.90
CA LEU A 109 5.22 -5.75 -10.97
C LEU A 109 5.55 -5.36 -12.41
N ARG A 110 5.50 -6.29 -13.36
CA ARG A 110 5.63 -6.00 -14.79
C ARG A 110 4.52 -5.07 -15.28
N ALA A 111 3.26 -5.37 -14.92
CA ALA A 111 2.15 -4.48 -15.25
C ALA A 111 2.29 -3.09 -14.60
N MET A 112 2.85 -3.02 -13.38
CA MET A 112 3.16 -1.74 -12.72
C MET A 112 4.23 -0.95 -13.47
N GLU A 113 5.31 -1.59 -13.90
CA GLU A 113 6.37 -1.00 -14.73
C GLU A 113 5.79 -0.46 -16.06
N GLU A 114 5.07 -1.28 -16.81
CA GLU A 114 4.45 -0.92 -18.10
C GLU A 114 3.49 0.27 -17.97
N THR A 115 2.81 0.36 -16.83
CA THR A 115 1.87 1.44 -16.56
C THR A 115 2.48 2.61 -15.81
N GLY A 116 3.75 2.56 -15.39
CA GLY A 116 4.36 3.56 -14.51
C GLY A 116 3.64 3.71 -13.16
N THR A 117 3.02 2.64 -12.66
CA THR A 117 2.39 2.59 -11.34
C THR A 117 3.45 2.45 -10.25
N ILE A 118 3.34 3.27 -9.20
CA ILE A 118 4.35 3.36 -8.14
C ILE A 118 4.28 2.13 -7.22
N LEU A 119 5.44 1.55 -6.90
CA LEU A 119 5.60 0.58 -5.81
C LEU A 119 6.10 1.30 -4.55
N LEU A 120 5.35 1.18 -3.45
CA LEU A 120 5.77 1.61 -2.12
C LEU A 120 6.22 0.39 -1.33
N VAL A 121 7.35 0.47 -0.65
CA VAL A 121 7.97 -0.71 0.00
C VAL A 121 8.07 -0.53 1.50
N HIS A 122 7.60 -1.52 2.26
CA HIS A 122 8.03 -1.75 3.65
C HIS A 122 9.24 -2.70 3.62
N GLY A 123 10.44 -2.13 3.68
CA GLY A 123 11.67 -2.86 3.37
C GLY A 123 12.29 -3.55 4.56
N GLU A 124 11.62 -4.53 5.17
CA GLU A 124 12.17 -5.33 6.28
C GLU A 124 11.95 -6.82 6.03
N VAL A 125 12.95 -7.66 6.30
CA VAL A 125 12.75 -9.11 6.36
C VAL A 125 12.08 -9.53 7.67
N VAL A 126 11.46 -10.71 7.68
CA VAL A 126 10.67 -11.24 8.83
C VAL A 126 11.29 -12.46 9.48
N ASP A 127 12.48 -12.86 9.06
CA ASP A 127 13.19 -14.02 9.59
C ASP A 127 13.44 -13.84 11.10
N PRO A 128 12.95 -14.76 11.96
CA PRO A 128 13.16 -14.68 13.41
C PRO A 128 14.63 -14.85 13.83
N ALA A 129 15.51 -15.35 12.95
CA ALA A 129 16.94 -15.44 13.21
C ALA A 129 17.69 -14.11 12.98
N ILE A 130 17.04 -13.12 12.37
CA ILE A 130 17.62 -11.82 12.07
C ILE A 130 17.17 -10.81 13.13
N ASP A 131 18.14 -10.11 13.72
CA ASP A 131 17.88 -9.05 14.69
C ASP A 131 16.99 -7.96 14.08
N ILE A 132 16.05 -7.42 14.86
CA ILE A 132 15.11 -6.40 14.38
C ILE A 132 15.81 -5.18 13.78
N PHE A 133 16.99 -4.79 14.30
CA PHE A 133 17.77 -3.67 13.80
C PHE A 133 18.50 -3.98 12.48
N ASP A 134 18.65 -5.26 12.12
CA ASP A 134 19.28 -5.71 10.88
C ASP A 134 18.28 -5.98 9.75
N ARG A 135 16.98 -6.02 10.04
CA ARG A 135 15.95 -6.44 9.08
C ARG A 135 15.90 -5.59 7.82
N GLU A 136 16.03 -4.27 7.97
CA GLU A 136 16.04 -3.35 6.83
C GLU A 136 17.29 -3.53 5.97
N ARG A 137 18.47 -3.61 6.63
CA ARG A 137 19.74 -3.84 5.94
C ARG A 137 19.69 -5.13 5.12
N VAL A 138 19.20 -6.23 5.71
CA VAL A 138 19.10 -7.51 4.99
C VAL A 138 18.10 -7.42 3.83
N PHE A 139 16.97 -6.72 3.98
CA PHE A 139 16.04 -6.51 2.88
C PHE A 139 16.72 -5.79 1.69
N ILE A 140 17.48 -4.73 1.98
CA ILE A 140 18.22 -3.95 0.98
C ILE A 140 19.29 -4.81 0.28
N GLU A 141 19.95 -5.69 1.02
CA GLU A 141 21.02 -6.55 0.46
C GLU A 141 20.49 -7.76 -0.32
N THR A 142 19.26 -8.23 -0.04
CA THR A 142 18.78 -9.54 -0.53
C THR A 142 17.51 -9.50 -1.36
N ILE A 143 16.55 -8.63 -1.04
CA ILE A 143 15.23 -8.60 -1.71
C ILE A 143 15.13 -7.40 -2.66
N LEU A 144 15.57 -6.22 -2.24
CA LEU A 144 15.51 -5.02 -3.07
C LEU A 144 16.22 -5.19 -4.43
N PRO A 145 17.41 -5.83 -4.53
CA PRO A 145 18.08 -6.03 -5.81
C PRO A 145 17.27 -6.92 -6.76
N ILE A 146 16.54 -7.92 -6.23
CA ILE A 146 15.66 -8.77 -7.04
C ILE A 146 14.60 -7.92 -7.75
N ILE A 147 14.04 -6.90 -7.09
CA ILE A 147 13.06 -6.00 -7.70
C ILE A 147 13.75 -5.12 -8.75
N LEU A 148 14.82 -4.43 -8.37
CA LEU A 148 15.49 -3.44 -9.23
C LEU A 148 16.12 -4.07 -10.49
N ASP A 149 16.69 -5.27 -10.36
CA ASP A 149 17.33 -5.96 -11.48
C ASP A 149 16.31 -6.51 -12.50
N ASN A 150 15.07 -6.76 -12.08
CA ASN A 150 14.02 -7.32 -12.94
C ASN A 150 13.04 -6.27 -13.49
N PHE A 151 12.94 -5.09 -12.85
CA PHE A 151 12.02 -4.00 -13.18
C PHE A 151 12.71 -2.62 -13.03
N PRO A 152 13.60 -2.24 -13.97
CA PRO A 152 14.42 -1.03 -13.89
C PRO A 152 13.71 0.31 -14.17
#